data_AF-A0A946C377-F1
#
_entry.id   AF-A0A946C377-F1
#
_cell.length_a   1.000
_cell.length_b   1.000
_cell.length_c   1.000
_cell.angle_alpha   90.00
_cell.angle_beta   90.00
_cell.angle_gamma   90.00
#
_symmetry.space_group_name_H-M   'P 1'
#
loop_
_entity.id
_entity.type
_entity.pdbx_description
1 polymer ?
#
loop_
_entity_poly.entity_id
_entity_poly.type
_entity_poly.pdbx_seq_one_letter_code
_entity_poly.pdbx_strand_id
1 'polypeptide(L)'
;MALNFYRRVGFGLSPNETQPSKPLNWALNQLNSVPNFLWPGSTPTEKEIRNKLAEWVYGDRESLRKKYKNDQKAYEKAKDELRIKTGESFFELNEHAIRHYQTKNSSQPVFERFWLFWGNHFAISEKDFLPEFSTGPYQREIIRPNMTKTFQDMVQSVTTSWCMIHHLDNSQSVGPNSKSK
;
A
#
# COMPACT_ATOMS: atom_id res chain seq x y z
N MET A 1 19.85 -21.45 22.35
CA MET A 1 19.77 -21.18 20.90
C MET A 1 19.08 -19.82 20.70
N ALA A 2 19.82 -18.72 20.87
CA ALA A 2 19.32 -17.37 20.66
C ALA A 2 19.06 -17.20 19.16
N LEU A 3 17.82 -17.40 18.72
CA LEU A 3 17.37 -16.97 17.39
C LEU A 3 17.83 -15.52 17.20
N ASN A 4 18.74 -15.33 16.25
CA ASN A 4 19.55 -14.15 16.06
C ASN A 4 18.69 -12.87 16.08
N PHE A 5 18.91 -11.98 17.07
CA PHE A 5 18.10 -10.79 17.35
C PHE A 5 17.74 -10.01 16.08
N TYR A 6 18.69 -9.84 15.16
CA TYR A 6 18.52 -9.12 13.89
C TYR A 6 17.41 -9.68 13.00
N ARG A 7 17.24 -11.02 12.96
CA ARG A 7 16.17 -11.69 12.21
C ARG A 7 14.82 -11.64 12.92
N ARG A 8 14.79 -11.31 14.22
CA ARG A 8 13.54 -11.14 14.97
C ARG A 8 12.95 -9.75 14.77
N VAL A 9 13.80 -8.73 14.70
CA VAL A 9 13.35 -7.32 14.61
C VAL A 9 13.38 -6.75 13.19
N GLY A 10 14.11 -7.36 12.26
CA GLY A 10 14.19 -6.96 10.85
C GLY A 10 14.33 -8.17 9.91
N PHE A 11 14.78 -7.94 8.68
CA PHE A 11 15.11 -9.01 7.71
C PHE A 11 16.49 -9.66 7.94
N GLY A 12 17.22 -9.23 8.97
CA GLY A 12 18.57 -9.68 9.27
C GLY A 12 19.65 -8.78 8.69
N LEU A 13 20.91 -9.18 8.88
CA LEU A 13 22.08 -8.52 8.30
C LEU A 13 22.38 -9.11 6.92
N SER A 14 22.87 -8.28 6.01
CA SER A 14 23.39 -8.73 4.72
C SER A 14 24.65 -9.60 4.90
N PRO A 15 25.02 -10.44 3.92
CA PRO A 15 26.23 -11.27 4.00
C PRO A 15 27.54 -10.49 4.22
N ASN A 16 27.55 -9.22 3.83
CA ASN A 16 28.74 -8.35 3.89
C ASN A 16 28.70 -7.39 5.10
N GLU A 17 27.63 -7.40 5.89
CA GLU A 17 27.51 -6.55 7.08
C GLU A 17 28.19 -7.18 8.28
N THR A 18 28.98 -6.38 8.99
CA THR A 18 29.54 -6.77 10.28
C THR A 18 28.45 -6.70 11.35
N GLN A 19 28.48 -7.67 12.27
CA GLN A 19 27.51 -7.70 13.37
C GLN A 19 27.68 -6.46 14.27
N PRO A 20 26.63 -5.64 14.46
CA PRO A 20 26.68 -4.51 15.37
C PRO A 20 26.98 -4.94 16.82
N SER A 21 27.83 -4.18 17.52
CA SER A 21 28.16 -4.43 18.93
C SER A 21 27.01 -4.12 19.89
N LYS A 22 26.10 -3.22 19.50
CA LYS A 22 24.90 -2.81 20.25
C LYS A 22 23.63 -3.11 19.43
N PRO A 23 23.08 -4.34 19.50
CA PRO A 23 21.96 -4.76 18.65
C PRO A 23 20.71 -3.88 18.78
N LEU A 24 20.35 -3.49 20.01
CA LEU A 24 19.16 -2.66 20.26
C LEU A 24 19.30 -1.27 19.62
N ASN A 25 20.45 -0.61 19.79
CA ASN A 25 20.68 0.71 19.18
C ASN A 25 20.68 0.63 17.65
N TRP A 26 21.24 -0.45 17.08
CA TRP A 26 21.17 -0.69 15.64
C TRP A 26 19.72 -0.79 15.13
N ALA A 27 18.82 -1.42 15.90
CA ALA A 27 17.42 -1.56 15.51
C ALA A 27 16.66 -0.23 15.63
N LEU A 28 16.81 0.47 16.76
CA LEU A 28 16.12 1.74 17.00
C LEU A 28 16.55 2.83 16.01
N ASN A 29 17.85 2.89 15.68
CA ASN A 29 18.37 3.91 14.77
C ASN A 29 17.79 3.82 13.36
N GLN A 30 17.30 2.65 12.93
CA GLN A 30 16.63 2.49 11.63
C GLN A 30 15.22 3.08 11.59
N LEU A 31 14.65 3.47 12.74
CA LEU A 31 13.33 4.10 12.81
C LEU A 31 13.41 5.63 12.95
N ASN A 32 14.62 6.20 12.91
CA ASN A 32 14.83 7.65 13.04
C ASN A 32 14.59 8.42 11.74
N SER A 33 14.63 7.75 10.58
CA SER A 33 14.42 8.37 9.27
C SER A 33 13.76 7.39 8.30
N VAL A 34 13.05 7.93 7.32
CA VAL A 34 12.46 7.13 6.25
C VAL A 34 13.58 6.82 5.23
N PRO A 35 13.87 5.54 4.94
CA PRO A 35 14.89 5.20 3.96
C PRO A 35 14.42 5.54 2.56
N ASN A 36 15.39 5.83 1.67
CA ASN A 36 15.14 6.09 0.27
C ASN A 36 14.30 4.98 -0.38
N PHE A 37 13.43 5.38 -1.28
CA PHE A 37 12.67 4.44 -2.09
C PHE A 37 13.53 3.99 -3.28
N LEU A 38 13.92 2.72 -3.33
CA LEU A 38 14.94 2.21 -4.26
C LEU A 38 14.35 1.58 -5.52
N TRP A 39 13.03 1.38 -5.59
CA TRP A 39 12.40 0.73 -6.73
C TRP A 39 12.65 1.50 -8.03
N PRO A 40 13.23 0.88 -9.06
CA PRO A 40 13.57 1.57 -10.31
C PRO A 40 12.39 1.66 -11.30
N GLY A 41 11.32 0.91 -11.06
CA GLY A 41 10.16 0.86 -11.94
C GLY A 41 9.10 1.93 -11.64
N SER A 42 7.98 1.84 -12.34
CA SER A 42 6.86 2.77 -12.15
C SER A 42 6.23 2.61 -10.76
N THR A 43 5.96 3.76 -10.14
CA THR A 43 5.27 3.90 -8.85
C THR A 43 4.17 4.95 -9.00
N PRO A 44 3.02 4.59 -9.61
CA PRO A 44 1.92 5.52 -9.77
C PRO A 44 1.47 6.07 -8.42
N THR A 45 1.15 7.36 -8.40
CA THR A 45 0.66 8.07 -7.23
C THR A 45 -0.76 7.63 -6.85
N GLU A 46 -1.17 7.88 -5.60
CA GLU A 46 -2.56 7.66 -5.16
C GLU A 46 -3.58 8.31 -6.11
N LYS A 47 -3.28 9.53 -6.57
CA LYS A 47 -4.16 10.29 -7.47
C LYS A 47 -4.30 9.63 -8.84
N GLU A 48 -3.20 9.17 -9.41
CA GLU A 48 -3.22 8.48 -10.72
C GLU A 48 -3.97 7.16 -10.63
N ILE A 49 -3.73 6.40 -9.55
CA ILE A 49 -4.41 5.14 -9.28
C ILE A 49 -5.92 5.36 -9.08
N ARG A 50 -6.33 6.42 -8.41
CA ARG A 50 -7.76 6.75 -8.26
C ARG A 50 -8.45 7.04 -9.58
N ASN A 51 -7.77 7.70 -10.50
CA ASN A 51 -8.30 7.91 -11.85
C ASN A 51 -8.48 6.57 -12.58
N LYS A 52 -7.53 5.63 -12.41
CA LYS A 52 -7.63 4.28 -12.97
C LYS A 52 -8.75 3.44 -12.35
N LEU A 53 -8.93 3.54 -11.04
CA LEU A 53 -10.07 2.91 -10.36
C LEU A 53 -11.40 3.50 -10.84
N ALA A 54 -11.51 4.82 -10.99
CA ALA A 54 -12.70 5.45 -11.53
C ALA A 54 -13.00 4.99 -12.97
N GLU A 55 -11.97 4.89 -13.81
CA GLU A 55 -12.06 4.35 -15.17
C GLU A 55 -12.55 2.89 -15.17
N TRP A 56 -12.03 2.05 -14.27
CA TRP A 56 -12.45 0.66 -14.09
C TRP A 56 -13.92 0.55 -13.66
N VAL A 57 -14.29 1.25 -12.58
CA VAL A 57 -15.63 1.20 -11.99
C VAL A 57 -16.67 1.71 -12.99
N TYR A 58 -16.42 2.85 -13.63
CA TYR A 58 -17.32 3.41 -14.64
C TYR A 58 -17.38 2.52 -15.89
N GLY A 59 -16.22 2.09 -16.39
CA GLY A 59 -16.12 1.22 -17.57
C GLY A 59 -16.91 -0.07 -17.39
N ASP A 60 -16.75 -0.75 -16.25
CA ASP A 60 -17.48 -1.99 -15.98
C ASP A 60 -18.98 -1.73 -15.75
N ARG A 61 -19.32 -0.89 -14.76
CA ARG A 61 -20.71 -0.72 -14.29
C ARG A 61 -21.60 0.00 -15.29
N GLU A 62 -21.11 1.09 -15.86
CA GLU A 62 -21.93 1.98 -16.69
C GLU A 62 -21.86 1.64 -18.18
N SER A 63 -20.77 1.05 -18.66
CA SER A 63 -20.59 0.73 -20.08
C SER A 63 -20.75 -0.76 -20.36
N LEU A 64 -19.83 -1.60 -19.87
CA LEU A 64 -19.74 -3.01 -20.29
C LEU A 64 -20.96 -3.83 -19.86
N ARG A 65 -21.40 -3.73 -18.60
CA ARG A 65 -22.56 -4.47 -18.09
C ARG A 65 -23.85 -4.13 -18.83
N LYS A 66 -24.02 -2.86 -19.23
CA LYS A 66 -25.20 -2.42 -19.98
C LYS A 66 -25.13 -2.88 -21.45
N LYS A 67 -23.97 -2.70 -22.08
CA LYS A 67 -23.75 -3.03 -23.50
C LYS A 67 -23.85 -4.53 -23.79
N TYR A 68 -23.31 -5.37 -22.90
CA TYR A 68 -23.21 -6.82 -23.10
C TYR A 68 -24.16 -7.62 -22.20
N LYS A 69 -25.27 -7.00 -21.73
CA LYS A 69 -26.24 -7.60 -20.79
C LYS A 69 -26.71 -9.02 -21.18
N ASN A 70 -26.79 -9.30 -22.49
CA ASN A 70 -27.28 -10.57 -23.04
C ASN A 70 -26.18 -11.41 -23.71
N ASP A 71 -24.91 -11.00 -23.64
CA ASP A 71 -23.78 -11.72 -24.24
C ASP A 71 -22.62 -11.82 -23.24
N GLN A 72 -22.63 -12.91 -22.47
CA GLN A 72 -21.62 -13.16 -21.44
C GLN A 72 -20.21 -13.25 -22.03
N LYS A 73 -20.03 -13.86 -23.21
CA LYS A 73 -18.70 -14.07 -23.79
C LYS A 73 -18.10 -12.75 -24.27
N ALA A 74 -18.91 -11.90 -24.89
CA ALA A 74 -18.47 -10.55 -25.27
C ALA A 74 -18.20 -9.67 -24.04
N TYR A 75 -19.00 -9.82 -22.97
CA TYR A 75 -18.75 -9.13 -21.70
C TYR A 75 -17.39 -9.51 -21.10
N GLU A 76 -17.09 -10.80 -20.94
CA GLU A 76 -15.81 -11.24 -20.36
C GLU A 76 -14.61 -10.74 -21.17
N LYS A 77 -14.67 -10.88 -22.51
CA LYS A 77 -13.61 -10.38 -23.38
C LYS A 77 -13.37 -8.87 -23.21
N ALA A 78 -14.45 -8.07 -23.20
CA ALA A 78 -14.34 -6.63 -23.04
C ALA A 78 -13.87 -6.24 -21.63
N LYS A 79 -14.21 -7.03 -20.60
CA LYS A 79 -13.75 -6.84 -19.22
C LYS A 79 -12.27 -7.14 -19.08
N ASP A 80 -11.76 -8.17 -19.75
CA ASP A 80 -10.32 -8.47 -19.80
C ASP A 80 -9.53 -7.34 -20.47
N GLU A 81 -10.05 -6.79 -21.58
CA GLU A 81 -9.47 -5.60 -22.23
C GLU A 81 -9.45 -4.40 -21.28
N LEU A 82 -10.53 -4.16 -20.53
CA LEU A 82 -10.60 -3.10 -19.53
C LEU A 82 -9.61 -3.31 -18.39
N ARG A 83 -9.41 -4.55 -17.94
CA ARG A 83 -8.47 -4.93 -16.88
C ARG A 83 -7.04 -4.59 -17.28
N ILE A 84 -6.65 -4.95 -18.50
CA ILE A 84 -5.32 -4.63 -19.07
C ILE A 84 -5.15 -3.11 -19.19
N LYS A 85 -6.17 -2.40 -19.69
CA LYS A 85 -6.14 -0.94 -19.89
C LYS A 85 -6.02 -0.16 -18.57
N THR A 86 -6.71 -0.62 -17.54
CA THR A 86 -6.76 0.06 -16.23
C THR A 86 -5.64 -0.39 -15.31
N GLY A 87 -5.05 -1.57 -15.54
CA GLY A 87 -3.97 -2.11 -14.74
C GLY A 87 -4.43 -2.85 -13.47
N GLU A 88 -5.71 -3.24 -13.40
CA GLU A 88 -6.30 -3.88 -12.21
C GLU A 88 -5.46 -5.03 -11.68
N SER A 89 -5.10 -6.01 -12.53
CA SER A 89 -4.25 -7.14 -12.11
C SER A 89 -2.75 -6.82 -12.07
N PHE A 90 -2.32 -5.63 -12.54
CA PHE A 90 -0.91 -5.25 -12.59
C PHE A 90 -0.44 -4.61 -11.28
N PHE A 91 -1.25 -3.75 -10.66
CA PHE A 91 -0.79 -2.93 -9.54
C PHE A 91 -0.47 -3.73 -8.28
N GLU A 92 -1.24 -4.77 -7.96
CA GLU A 92 -0.95 -5.67 -6.85
C GLU A 92 0.39 -6.40 -7.05
N LEU A 93 0.59 -7.00 -8.23
CA LEU A 93 1.84 -7.69 -8.58
C LEU A 93 3.04 -6.74 -8.55
N ASN A 94 2.87 -5.51 -9.05
CA ASN A 94 3.90 -4.48 -8.99
C ASN A 94 4.24 -4.11 -7.54
N GLU A 95 3.23 -3.98 -6.67
CA GLU A 95 3.44 -3.70 -5.25
C GLU A 95 4.18 -4.84 -4.52
N HIS A 96 3.90 -6.10 -4.86
CA HIS A 96 4.70 -7.22 -4.35
C HIS A 96 6.16 -7.16 -4.80
N ALA A 97 6.40 -6.84 -6.07
CA ALA A 97 7.75 -6.68 -6.60
C ALA A 97 8.50 -5.52 -5.92
N ILE A 98 7.83 -4.38 -5.73
CA ILE A 98 8.32 -3.21 -4.99
C ILE A 98 8.74 -3.59 -3.58
N ARG A 99 7.85 -4.24 -2.81
CA ARG A 99 8.13 -4.64 -1.43
C ARG A 99 9.32 -5.57 -1.38
N HIS A 100 9.32 -6.63 -2.20
CA HIS A 100 10.42 -7.56 -2.27
C HIS A 100 11.75 -6.86 -2.58
N TYR A 101 11.75 -5.93 -3.54
CA TYR A 101 12.93 -5.13 -3.89
C TYR A 101 13.43 -4.27 -2.74
N GLN A 102 12.52 -3.56 -2.04
CA GLN A 102 12.88 -2.77 -0.86
C GLN A 102 13.46 -3.65 0.25
N THR A 103 12.81 -4.79 0.57
CA THR A 103 13.29 -5.69 1.63
C THR A 103 14.66 -6.30 1.34
N LYS A 104 15.00 -6.46 0.06
CA LYS A 104 16.27 -7.04 -0.40
C LYS A 104 17.40 -6.01 -0.41
N ASN A 105 17.12 -4.78 -0.85
CA ASN A 105 18.16 -3.81 -1.18
C ASN A 105 18.28 -2.65 -0.17
N SER A 106 17.29 -2.44 0.69
CA SER A 106 17.31 -1.37 1.70
C SER A 106 18.39 -1.63 2.76
N SER A 107 19.09 -0.57 3.17
CA SER A 107 20.03 -0.58 4.29
C SER A 107 19.34 -0.48 5.66
N GLN A 108 18.00 -0.42 5.70
CA GLN A 108 17.21 -0.35 6.92
C GLN A 108 16.21 -1.53 7.03
N PRO A 109 16.68 -2.76 7.22
CA PRO A 109 15.84 -3.96 7.26
C PRO A 109 14.78 -3.99 8.39
N VAL A 110 14.99 -3.25 9.48
CA VAL A 110 14.00 -3.08 10.56
C VAL A 110 12.87 -2.17 10.09
N PHE A 111 13.20 -1.06 9.44
CA PHE A 111 12.22 -0.15 8.87
C PHE A 111 11.33 -0.87 7.85
N GLU A 112 11.93 -1.60 6.89
CA GLU A 112 11.16 -2.31 5.87
C GLU A 112 10.25 -3.38 6.47
N ARG A 113 10.67 -4.06 7.55
CA ARG A 113 9.83 -5.04 8.24
C ARG A 113 8.65 -4.38 8.93
N PHE A 114 8.88 -3.24 9.58
CA PHE A 114 7.82 -2.46 10.20
C PHE A 114 6.84 -1.89 9.16
N TRP A 115 7.32 -1.58 7.95
CA TRP A 115 6.44 -1.13 6.87
C TRP A 115 5.43 -2.22 6.49
N LEU A 116 5.88 -3.48 6.36
CA LEU A 116 4.97 -4.61 6.13
C LEU A 116 4.04 -4.86 7.32
N PHE A 117 4.54 -4.73 8.55
CA PHE A 117 3.72 -4.86 9.76
C PHE A 117 2.58 -3.83 9.78
N TRP A 118 2.89 -2.55 9.58
CA TRP A 118 1.88 -1.48 9.59
C TRP A 118 0.96 -1.56 8.37
N GLY A 119 1.47 -2.00 7.22
CA GLY A 119 0.64 -2.31 6.05
C GLY A 119 -0.41 -3.37 6.33
N ASN A 120 -0.09 -4.38 7.14
CA ASN A 120 -1.05 -5.40 7.58
C ASN A 120 -1.96 -4.91 8.70
N HIS A 121 -1.44 -4.10 9.64
CA HIS A 121 -2.23 -3.55 10.75
C HIS A 121 -3.33 -2.61 10.26
N PHE A 122 -3.01 -1.77 9.28
CA PHE A 122 -3.96 -0.84 8.66
C PHE A 122 -4.46 -1.34 7.30
N ALA A 123 -4.73 -2.65 7.21
CA ALA A 123 -5.25 -3.26 6.00
C ALA A 123 -6.62 -2.68 5.61
N ILE A 124 -6.90 -2.70 4.31
CA ILE A 124 -8.19 -2.35 3.73
C ILE A 124 -8.84 -3.63 3.19
N SER A 125 -10.16 -3.75 3.30
CA SER A 125 -10.91 -4.92 2.84
C SER A 125 -11.11 -4.93 1.33
N GLU A 126 -11.27 -6.13 0.76
CA GLU A 126 -11.72 -6.37 -0.60
C GLU A 126 -13.14 -5.81 -0.80
N LYS A 127 -13.20 -4.56 -1.22
CA LYS A 127 -14.44 -3.85 -1.52
C LYS A 127 -14.25 -3.02 -2.78
N ASP A 128 -15.15 -3.20 -3.74
CA ASP A 128 -15.21 -2.38 -4.97
C ASP A 128 -13.89 -2.28 -5.74
N PHE A 129 -13.07 -3.34 -5.72
CA PHE A 129 -11.72 -3.37 -6.30
C PHE A 129 -10.75 -2.33 -5.70
N LEU A 130 -11.05 -1.79 -4.51
CA LEU A 130 -10.21 -0.79 -3.88
C LEU A 130 -8.80 -1.33 -3.56
N PRO A 131 -8.61 -2.54 -2.98
CA PRO A 131 -7.27 -3.01 -2.65
C PRO A 131 -6.34 -3.22 -3.84
N GLU A 132 -6.85 -3.70 -4.96
CA GLU A 132 -6.13 -4.03 -6.19
C GLU A 132 -5.43 -2.79 -6.76
N PHE A 133 -6.08 -1.64 -6.63
CA PHE A 133 -5.56 -0.36 -7.08
C PHE A 133 -4.80 0.35 -5.96
N SER A 134 -5.42 0.50 -4.79
CA SER A 134 -5.03 1.52 -3.81
C SER A 134 -4.11 1.04 -2.70
N THR A 135 -3.97 -0.28 -2.47
CA THR A 135 -3.12 -0.80 -1.38
C THR A 135 -1.68 -0.31 -1.47
N GLY A 136 -1.10 -0.35 -2.67
CA GLY A 136 0.26 0.10 -2.90
C GLY A 136 0.49 1.57 -2.55
N PRO A 137 -0.11 2.54 -3.28
CA PRO A 137 0.10 3.95 -3.02
C PRO A 137 -0.29 4.35 -1.59
N TYR A 138 -1.36 3.79 -1.03
CA TYR A 138 -1.72 3.99 0.36
C TYR A 138 -0.59 3.62 1.33
N GLN A 139 0.04 2.45 1.16
CA GLN A 139 1.14 2.03 2.01
C GLN A 139 2.40 2.90 1.80
N ARG A 140 2.70 3.33 0.57
CA ARG A 140 3.88 4.13 0.25
C ARG A 140 3.75 5.60 0.63
N GLU A 141 2.59 6.20 0.46
CA GLU A 141 2.36 7.64 0.56
C GLU A 141 1.72 8.04 1.90
N ILE A 142 1.01 7.13 2.56
CA ILE A 142 0.37 7.41 3.85
C ILE A 142 1.09 6.72 5.00
N ILE A 143 1.28 5.40 4.94
CA ILE A 143 1.85 4.66 6.08
C ILE A 143 3.36 4.96 6.19
N ARG A 144 4.12 4.67 5.13
CA ARG A 144 5.58 4.76 5.13
C ARG A 144 6.15 6.10 5.64
N PRO A 145 5.71 7.28 5.18
CA PRO A 145 6.28 8.56 5.64
C PRO A 145 5.88 8.93 7.08
N ASN A 146 4.84 8.30 7.64
CA ASN A 146 4.43 8.55 9.01
C ASN A 146 5.05 7.57 10.03
N MET A 147 5.80 6.55 9.58
CA MET A 147 6.43 5.55 10.46
C MET A 147 7.48 6.10 11.42
N THR A 148 8.08 7.25 11.11
CA THR A 148 9.08 7.92 11.96
C THR A 148 8.47 9.03 12.81
N LYS A 149 7.15 9.22 12.75
CA LYS A 149 6.42 10.18 13.57
C LYS A 149 5.81 9.50 14.79
N THR A 150 5.00 10.23 15.55
CA THR A 150 4.24 9.62 16.64
C THR A 150 3.18 8.66 16.10
N PHE A 151 2.79 7.68 16.91
CA PHE A 151 1.67 6.80 16.56
C PHE A 151 0.38 7.58 16.31
N GLN A 152 0.16 8.66 17.08
CA GLN A 152 -0.99 9.55 16.90
C GLN A 152 -1.00 10.16 15.49
N ASP A 153 0.12 10.71 15.01
CA ASP A 153 0.21 11.29 13.67
C ASP A 153 -0.05 10.25 12.58
N MET A 154 0.47 9.03 12.78
CA MET A 154 0.28 7.92 11.84
C MET A 154 -1.19 7.49 11.78
N VAL A 155 -1.84 7.26 12.92
CA VAL A 155 -3.25 6.89 12.98
C VAL A 155 -4.12 7.99 12.38
N GLN A 156 -3.86 9.26 12.69
CA GLN A 156 -4.61 10.37 12.11
C GLN A 156 -4.46 10.40 10.59
N SER A 157 -3.23 10.28 10.08
CA SER A 157 -2.95 10.29 8.63
C SER A 157 -3.61 9.11 7.91
N VAL A 158 -3.56 7.91 8.51
CA VAL A 158 -4.19 6.70 7.98
C VAL A 158 -5.71 6.83 7.97
N THR A 159 -6.33 7.13 9.11
CA THR A 159 -7.79 7.15 9.28
C THR A 159 -8.48 8.23 8.47
N THR A 160 -7.77 9.32 8.15
CA THR A 160 -8.28 10.41 7.31
C THR A 160 -7.84 10.31 5.84
N SER A 161 -7.07 9.29 5.48
CA SER A 161 -6.70 9.04 4.08
C SER A 161 -7.91 8.65 3.25
N TRP A 162 -7.87 8.99 1.95
CA TRP A 162 -8.96 8.64 1.04
C TRP A 162 -9.24 7.13 1.01
N CYS A 163 -8.18 6.31 1.02
CA CYS A 163 -8.31 4.85 1.00
C CYS A 163 -9.06 4.32 2.22
N MET A 164 -8.71 4.79 3.42
CA MET A 164 -9.35 4.34 4.66
C MET A 164 -10.78 4.88 4.80
N ILE A 165 -11.03 6.13 4.39
CA ILE A 165 -12.39 6.69 4.37
C ILE A 165 -13.29 5.92 3.41
N HIS A 166 -12.79 5.55 2.24
CA HIS A 166 -13.53 4.75 1.27
C HIS A 166 -13.74 3.30 1.76
N HIS A 167 -12.73 2.69 2.37
CA HIS A 167 -12.82 1.37 2.98
C HIS A 167 -13.93 1.28 4.04
N LEU A 168 -14.06 2.32 4.88
CA LEU A 168 -15.00 2.37 5.99
C LEU A 168 -16.39 2.95 5.63
N ASP A 169 -16.62 3.33 4.37
CA ASP A 169 -17.82 4.09 3.94
C ASP A 169 -18.06 5.40 4.70
N ASN A 170 -16.99 6.00 5.24
CA ASN A 170 -17.07 7.17 6.11
C ASN A 170 -17.13 8.51 5.37
N SER A 171 -17.30 8.51 4.04
CA SER A 171 -17.27 9.73 3.22
C SER A 171 -18.37 10.74 3.55
N GLN A 172 -19.51 10.27 4.10
CA GLN A 172 -20.65 11.08 4.52
C GLN A 172 -20.75 11.21 6.05
N SER A 173 -19.78 10.67 6.79
CA SER A 173 -19.80 10.69 8.26
C SER A 173 -19.34 12.06 8.76
N VAL A 174 -20.29 12.85 9.28
CA VAL A 174 -20.04 14.20 9.81
C VAL A 174 -20.55 14.26 11.24
N GLY A 175 -19.68 14.62 12.19
CA GLY A 175 -20.04 14.73 13.60
C GLY A 175 -20.82 16.03 13.89
N PRO A 176 -21.62 16.09 14.99
CA PRO A 176 -22.43 17.27 15.32
C PRO A 176 -21.65 18.58 15.46
N ASN A 177 -20.36 18.50 15.81
CA ASN A 177 -19.47 19.64 15.98
C ASN A 177 -18.41 19.76 14.86
N SER A 178 -18.52 18.95 13.80
CA SER A 178 -17.61 19.01 12.66
C SER A 178 -17.91 20.25 11.82
N LYS A 179 -16.89 21.05 11.50
CA LYS A 179 -17.04 22.11 10.50
C LYS A 179 -17.33 21.46 9.15
N SER A 180 -18.45 21.81 8.51
CA SER A 180 -18.71 21.37 7.13
C SER A 180 -17.56 21.86 6.25
N LYS A 181 -17.01 20.95 5.44
CA LYS A 181 -16.04 21.30 4.40
C LYS A 181 -16.73 22.03 3.25
#